data_AF-A0A395J6C7-F1
#
_entry.id   AF-A0A395J6C7-F1
#
_cell.length_a   1.000
_cell.length_b   1.000
_cell.length_c   1.000
_cell.angle_alpha   90.00
_cell.angle_beta   90.00
_cell.angle_gamma   90.00
#
_symmetry.space_group_name_H-M   'P 1'
#
loop_
_entity.id
_entity.type
_entity.pdbx_description
1 polymer ?
#
loop_
_entity_poly.entity_id
_entity_poly.type
_entity_poly.pdbx_seq_one_letter_code
_entity_poly.pdbx_strand_id
1 'polypeptide(L)'
;MAPGRLTEEDEWEDDVWFDEVQPFEYHDPALRANKSKPNLFRGGVKAKHITPKMGTILTGVKMEELSDAGKDELALLITERKIVVLREQSDFLHAGPQFQQDFMAYFGPLSIQPVSGSVKGHPPFHIIHRDHNEEEIANFFERKLTSTLWHHDVSYEKQPPGYVMLGILACPDVGGDTDSEKDMLLKFLVDHVCMGHDFQARVGWEKHSVVMFDGRSTLHTATVDYDSRIQARHLFRLAAMTEKTHVYR
;
A
#
# COMPACT_ATOMS: atom_id res chain seq x y z
N MET A 1 -18.03 23.83 -17.97
CA MET A 1 -18.87 22.76 -17.40
C MET A 1 -18.35 22.51 -16.00
N ALA A 2 -19.19 22.76 -14.99
CA ALA A 2 -18.81 22.65 -13.60
C ALA A 2 -18.74 21.16 -13.18
N PRO A 3 -17.83 20.76 -12.29
CA PRO A 3 -17.78 19.40 -11.76
C PRO A 3 -19.04 19.15 -10.92
N GLY A 4 -19.67 17.99 -11.13
CA GLY A 4 -20.90 17.59 -10.47
C GLY A 4 -20.73 17.55 -8.95
N ARG A 5 -21.56 18.34 -8.25
CA ARG A 5 -21.81 18.17 -6.81
C ARG A 5 -22.43 16.80 -6.58
N LEU A 6 -21.84 16.02 -5.69
CA LEU A 6 -22.56 14.98 -4.96
C LEU A 6 -23.66 15.71 -4.16
N THR A 7 -24.90 15.26 -4.34
CA THR A 7 -26.10 15.88 -3.74
C THR A 7 -26.22 15.54 -2.25
N GLU A 8 -26.88 16.42 -1.49
CA GLU A 8 -27.04 16.46 -0.02
C GLU A 8 -27.84 15.30 0.63
N GLU A 9 -27.77 14.06 0.16
CA GLU A 9 -28.63 12.96 0.68
C GLU A 9 -27.85 11.69 1.07
N ASP A 10 -26.80 11.82 1.86
CA ASP A 10 -26.22 10.68 2.61
C ASP A 10 -26.88 10.63 4.00
N GLU A 11 -28.13 10.15 4.06
CA GLU A 11 -28.80 9.87 5.35
C GLU A 11 -28.35 8.50 5.88
N TRP A 12 -27.88 8.45 7.13
CA TRP A 12 -27.62 7.19 7.84
C TRP A 12 -28.95 6.46 8.10
N GLU A 13 -29.11 5.24 7.58
CA GLU A 13 -30.30 4.39 7.84
C GLU A 13 -30.28 3.81 9.27
N ASP A 14 -31.45 3.33 9.74
CA ASP A 14 -31.61 2.64 11.04
C ASP A 14 -30.68 1.42 11.17
N ASP A 15 -30.34 1.04 12.41
CA ASP A 15 -29.48 -0.12 12.70
C ASP A 15 -29.98 -1.40 11.99
N VAL A 16 -29.15 -1.95 11.10
CA VAL A 16 -29.41 -3.20 10.38
C VAL A 16 -28.67 -4.35 11.05
N TRP A 17 -29.40 -5.41 11.39
CA TRP A 17 -28.85 -6.62 12.01
C TRP A 17 -28.73 -7.75 10.99
N PHE A 18 -27.57 -8.40 10.96
CA PHE A 18 -27.29 -9.57 10.13
C PHE A 18 -27.02 -10.79 11.00
N ASP A 19 -27.35 -11.97 10.49
CA ASP A 19 -27.03 -13.23 11.14
C ASP A 19 -25.51 -13.45 11.19
N GLU A 20 -25.06 -14.20 12.21
CA GLU A 20 -23.65 -14.59 12.33
C GLU A 20 -23.22 -15.42 11.11
N VAL A 21 -22.06 -15.06 10.53
CA VAL A 21 -21.48 -15.80 9.39
C VAL A 21 -21.20 -17.24 9.81
N GLN A 22 -21.90 -18.17 9.15
CA GLN A 22 -21.69 -19.60 9.38
C GLN A 22 -20.44 -20.09 8.65
N PRO A 23 -19.72 -21.08 9.19
CA PRO A 23 -18.56 -21.63 8.53
C PRO A 23 -18.88 -22.16 7.13
N PHE A 24 -17.99 -21.91 6.17
CA PHE A 24 -18.14 -22.33 4.79
C PHE A 24 -16.84 -22.90 4.22
N GLU A 25 -16.97 -23.80 3.24
CA GLU A 25 -15.84 -24.31 2.49
C GLU A 25 -15.35 -23.26 1.48
N TYR A 26 -14.06 -22.96 1.52
CA TYR A 26 -13.45 -21.94 0.66
C TYR A 26 -12.59 -22.57 -0.43
N HIS A 27 -12.83 -22.17 -1.68
CA HIS A 27 -12.06 -22.61 -2.84
C HIS A 27 -11.31 -21.45 -3.51
N ASP A 28 -10.05 -21.28 -3.13
CA ASP A 28 -9.19 -20.19 -3.61
C ASP A 28 -9.03 -20.20 -5.15
N PRO A 29 -9.44 -19.12 -5.86
CA PRO A 29 -9.26 -18.97 -7.30
C PRO A 29 -7.81 -19.08 -7.77
N ALA A 30 -6.84 -18.69 -6.95
CA ALA A 30 -5.42 -18.76 -7.31
C ALA A 30 -4.96 -20.20 -7.58
N LEU A 31 -5.61 -21.20 -6.97
CA LEU A 31 -5.27 -22.61 -7.16
C LEU A 31 -5.72 -23.17 -8.51
N ARG A 32 -6.69 -22.51 -9.16
CA ARG A 32 -7.21 -22.88 -10.50
C ARG A 32 -6.44 -22.21 -11.64
N ALA A 33 -5.69 -21.17 -11.31
CA ALA A 33 -5.05 -20.28 -12.27
C ALA A 33 -3.98 -20.95 -13.13
N ASN A 34 -3.88 -20.51 -14.38
CA ASN A 34 -2.73 -20.83 -15.22
C ASN A 34 -1.51 -20.02 -14.75
N LYS A 35 -0.41 -20.71 -14.43
CA LYS A 35 0.83 -20.09 -13.91
C LYS A 35 1.44 -19.05 -14.85
N SER A 36 1.31 -19.21 -16.17
CA SER A 36 1.82 -18.25 -17.15
C SER A 36 0.91 -17.03 -17.34
N LYS A 37 -0.28 -17.03 -16.72
CA LYS A 37 -1.24 -15.92 -16.68
C LYS A 37 -1.59 -15.31 -18.07
N PRO A 38 -1.89 -16.15 -19.10
CA PRO A 38 -2.10 -15.68 -20.47
C PRO A 38 -3.35 -14.83 -20.67
N ASN A 39 -4.39 -14.98 -19.84
CA ASN A 39 -5.62 -14.21 -19.92
C ASN A 39 -5.48 -12.84 -19.24
N LEU A 40 -4.63 -12.74 -18.22
CA LEU A 40 -4.31 -11.50 -17.53
C LEU A 40 -3.29 -10.65 -18.32
N PHE A 41 -2.23 -11.27 -18.86
CA PHE A 41 -1.18 -10.59 -19.64
C PHE A 41 -1.44 -10.61 -21.15
N ARG A 42 -2.66 -10.28 -21.57
CA ARG A 42 -3.04 -10.14 -22.98
C ARG A 42 -2.93 -8.69 -23.46
N GLY A 43 -2.99 -8.46 -24.77
CA GLY A 43 -3.24 -7.11 -25.33
C GLY A 43 -2.22 -6.03 -24.99
N GLY A 44 -0.97 -6.38 -24.66
CA GLY A 44 0.07 -5.40 -24.34
C GLY A 44 0.03 -4.84 -22.91
N VAL A 45 -0.65 -5.53 -21.98
CA VAL A 45 -0.63 -5.23 -20.54
C VAL A 45 0.80 -5.04 -20.04
N LYS A 46 1.03 -3.97 -19.28
CA LYS A 46 2.32 -3.64 -18.69
C LYS A 46 2.29 -3.89 -17.18
N ALA A 47 3.35 -4.52 -16.68
CA ALA A 47 3.57 -4.70 -15.25
C ALA A 47 4.76 -3.86 -14.77
N LYS A 48 4.56 -3.11 -13.69
CA LYS A 48 5.63 -2.42 -12.97
C LYS A 48 5.62 -2.88 -11.52
N HIS A 49 6.74 -3.40 -11.04
CA HIS A 49 6.85 -3.82 -9.65
C HIS A 49 7.07 -2.61 -8.72
N ILE A 50 6.35 -2.57 -7.60
CA ILE A 50 6.47 -1.51 -6.58
C ILE A 50 7.76 -1.73 -5.76
N THR A 51 7.97 -2.98 -5.37
CA THR A 51 9.20 -3.48 -4.75
C THR A 51 9.64 -4.80 -5.39
N PRO A 52 10.89 -5.27 -5.17
CA PRO A 52 11.37 -6.52 -5.74
C PRO A 52 10.56 -7.76 -5.33
N LYS A 53 9.96 -7.78 -4.13
CA LYS A 53 9.28 -8.96 -3.59
C LYS A 53 7.76 -8.82 -3.52
N MET A 54 7.22 -7.61 -3.45
CA MET A 54 5.80 -7.34 -3.24
C MET A 54 5.33 -6.15 -4.07
N GLY A 55 4.06 -6.14 -4.42
CA GLY A 55 3.41 -5.06 -5.15
C GLY A 55 3.67 -5.08 -6.64
N THR A 56 2.61 -5.09 -7.44
CA THR A 56 2.67 -4.90 -8.89
C THR A 56 1.57 -3.96 -9.34
N ILE A 57 1.95 -2.94 -10.10
CA ILE A 57 1.03 -2.06 -10.82
C ILE A 57 0.83 -2.65 -12.22
N LEU A 58 -0.42 -2.89 -12.61
CA LEU A 58 -0.80 -3.27 -13.96
C LEU A 58 -1.49 -2.10 -14.67
N THR A 59 -1.15 -1.93 -15.94
CA THR A 59 -1.76 -0.94 -16.85
C THR A 59 -2.24 -1.68 -18.11
N GLY A 60 -3.40 -1.31 -18.64
CA GLY A 60 -4.04 -1.97 -19.78
C GLY A 60 -4.89 -3.21 -19.45
N VAL A 61 -5.08 -3.56 -18.17
CA VAL A 61 -6.06 -4.58 -17.75
C VAL A 61 -7.41 -3.89 -17.54
N LYS A 62 -8.48 -4.44 -18.10
CA LYS A 62 -9.86 -3.99 -17.92
C LYS A 62 -10.62 -5.03 -17.10
N MET A 63 -10.97 -4.70 -15.84
CA MET A 63 -11.57 -5.67 -14.91
C MET A 63 -12.95 -6.14 -15.38
N GLU A 64 -13.72 -5.23 -15.96
CA GLU A 64 -15.04 -5.46 -16.54
C GLU A 64 -15.01 -6.42 -17.73
N GLU A 65 -13.85 -6.64 -18.34
CA GLU A 65 -13.65 -7.55 -19.48
C GLU A 65 -12.94 -8.86 -19.09
N LEU A 66 -12.62 -9.07 -17.80
CA LEU A 66 -11.95 -10.28 -17.36
C LEU A 66 -12.89 -11.48 -17.41
N SER A 67 -12.46 -12.51 -18.14
CA SER A 67 -13.04 -13.85 -18.02
C SER A 67 -12.73 -14.46 -16.65
N ASP A 68 -13.44 -15.52 -16.30
CA ASP A 68 -13.20 -16.26 -15.05
C ASP A 68 -11.75 -16.79 -14.96
N ALA A 69 -11.19 -17.28 -16.08
CA ALA A 69 -9.77 -17.64 -16.15
C ALA A 69 -8.84 -16.43 -15.90
N GLY A 70 -9.20 -15.25 -16.37
CA GLY A 70 -8.47 -14.01 -16.08
C GLY A 70 -8.57 -13.61 -14.60
N LYS A 71 -9.72 -13.81 -13.96
CA LYS A 71 -9.90 -13.58 -12.51
C LYS A 71 -9.08 -14.56 -11.67
N ASP A 72 -9.06 -15.85 -12.03
CA ASP A 72 -8.19 -16.84 -11.39
C ASP A 72 -6.70 -16.42 -11.49
N GLU A 73 -6.26 -15.98 -12.66
CA GLU A 73 -4.89 -15.51 -12.88
C GLU A 73 -4.56 -14.22 -12.12
N LEU A 74 -5.53 -13.31 -11.98
CA LEU A 74 -5.42 -12.13 -11.12
C LEU A 74 -5.28 -12.54 -9.65
N ALA A 75 -6.09 -13.49 -9.17
CA ALA A 75 -5.98 -14.03 -7.82
C ALA A 75 -4.59 -14.62 -7.55
N LEU A 76 -4.06 -15.41 -8.50
CA LEU A 76 -2.70 -15.96 -8.40
C LEU A 76 -1.64 -14.85 -8.34
N LEU A 77 -1.75 -13.81 -9.17
CA LEU A 77 -0.81 -12.70 -9.12
C LEU A 77 -0.88 -11.94 -7.79
N ILE A 78 -2.08 -11.72 -7.24
CA ILE A 78 -2.26 -11.13 -5.91
C ILE A 78 -1.59 -12.02 -4.85
N THR A 79 -1.79 -13.33 -4.89
CA THR A 79 -1.16 -14.25 -3.92
C THR A 79 0.37 -14.25 -4.03
N GLU A 80 0.93 -14.19 -5.23
CA GLU A 80 2.37 -14.10 -5.47
C GLU A 80 2.95 -12.74 -5.04
N ARG A 81 2.22 -11.64 -5.27
CA ARG A 81 2.72 -10.27 -5.13
C ARG A 81 2.20 -9.52 -3.92
N LYS A 82 1.28 -10.10 -3.17
CA LYS A 82 0.60 -9.58 -1.97
C LYS A 82 -0.32 -8.39 -2.23
N ILE A 83 0.04 -7.50 -3.16
CA ILE A 83 -0.79 -6.40 -3.62
C ILE A 83 -0.64 -6.22 -5.14
N VAL A 84 -1.77 -6.01 -5.81
CA VAL A 84 -1.84 -5.67 -7.23
C VAL A 84 -2.68 -4.40 -7.39
N VAL A 85 -2.11 -3.38 -8.04
CA VAL A 85 -2.78 -2.12 -8.34
C VAL A 85 -3.18 -2.13 -9.80
N LEU A 86 -4.47 -2.01 -10.09
CA LEU A 86 -5.01 -1.96 -11.45
C LEU A 86 -5.29 -0.50 -11.81
N ARG A 87 -4.58 0.06 -12.79
CA ARG A 87 -4.79 1.43 -13.27
C ARG A 87 -5.88 1.47 -14.34
N GLU A 88 -6.49 2.63 -14.58
CA GLU A 88 -7.41 2.86 -15.71
C GLU A 88 -8.78 2.14 -15.60
N GLN A 89 -9.31 2.05 -14.38
CA GLN A 89 -10.57 1.34 -14.05
C GLN A 89 -11.83 2.22 -14.06
N SER A 90 -11.88 3.25 -14.91
CA SER A 90 -13.04 4.17 -14.95
C SER A 90 -14.34 3.42 -15.27
N ASP A 91 -14.31 2.55 -16.28
CA ASP A 91 -15.47 1.80 -16.74
C ASP A 91 -15.98 0.82 -15.66
N PHE A 92 -15.07 0.09 -15.02
CA PHE A 92 -15.38 -0.78 -13.87
C PHE A 92 -16.00 0.00 -12.70
N LEU A 93 -15.47 1.17 -12.36
CA LEU A 93 -16.02 2.02 -11.29
C LEU A 93 -17.41 2.57 -11.63
N HIS A 94 -17.68 2.86 -12.91
CA HIS A 94 -18.99 3.34 -13.38
C HIS A 94 -20.01 2.22 -13.63
N ALA A 95 -19.61 0.95 -13.65
CA ALA A 95 -20.53 -0.19 -13.80
C ALA A 95 -21.50 -0.36 -12.62
N GLY A 96 -21.22 0.31 -11.49
CA GLY A 96 -22.10 0.37 -10.32
C GLY A 96 -21.83 -0.72 -9.27
N PRO A 97 -22.42 -0.56 -8.07
CA PRO A 97 -22.12 -1.37 -6.90
C PRO A 97 -22.49 -2.85 -7.05
N GLN A 98 -23.58 -3.18 -7.77
CA GLN A 98 -23.95 -4.58 -8.01
C GLN A 98 -22.90 -5.32 -8.84
N PHE A 99 -22.43 -4.71 -9.94
CA PHE A 99 -21.42 -5.32 -10.79
C PHE A 99 -20.11 -5.57 -10.02
N GLN A 100 -19.72 -4.63 -9.17
CA GLN A 100 -18.51 -4.73 -8.34
C GLN A 100 -18.64 -5.82 -7.27
N GLN A 101 -19.83 -6.00 -6.69
CA GLN A 101 -20.13 -7.12 -5.79
C GLN A 101 -20.08 -8.45 -6.53
N ASP A 102 -20.73 -8.55 -7.70
CA ASP A 102 -20.73 -9.77 -8.51
C ASP A 102 -19.30 -10.17 -8.93
N PHE A 103 -18.47 -9.17 -9.26
CA PHE A 103 -17.06 -9.38 -9.55
C PHE A 103 -16.31 -9.95 -8.33
N MET A 104 -16.48 -9.34 -7.14
CA MET A 104 -15.80 -9.78 -5.94
C MET A 104 -16.32 -11.11 -5.38
N ALA A 105 -17.60 -11.43 -5.60
CA ALA A 105 -18.21 -12.69 -5.19
C ALA A 105 -17.54 -13.91 -5.86
N TYR A 106 -16.87 -13.70 -7.00
CA TYR A 106 -16.03 -14.72 -7.64
C TYR A 106 -14.85 -15.17 -6.76
N PHE A 107 -14.33 -14.28 -5.91
CA PHE A 107 -13.18 -14.54 -5.04
C PHE A 107 -13.55 -15.16 -3.70
N GLY A 108 -14.84 -15.15 -3.34
CA GLY A 108 -15.39 -15.74 -2.12
C GLY A 108 -16.68 -15.04 -1.68
N PRO A 109 -17.36 -15.57 -0.64
CA PRO A 109 -18.49 -14.88 0.00
C PRO A 109 -18.10 -13.48 0.48
N LEU A 110 -18.99 -12.51 0.26
CA LEU A 110 -18.73 -11.11 0.62
C LEU A 110 -18.98 -10.89 2.12
N SER A 111 -18.01 -10.23 2.78
CA SER A 111 -18.16 -9.80 4.17
C SER A 111 -19.08 -8.60 4.26
N ILE A 112 -19.96 -8.58 5.25
CA ILE A 112 -20.72 -7.38 5.64
C ILE A 112 -19.98 -6.74 6.82
N GLN A 113 -19.68 -5.46 6.72
CA GLN A 113 -18.89 -4.74 7.74
C GLN A 113 -19.83 -4.17 8.81
N PRO A 114 -19.63 -4.49 10.11
CA PRO A 114 -20.54 -4.04 11.17
C PRO A 114 -20.21 -2.65 11.73
N VAL A 115 -19.15 -2.00 11.25
CA VAL A 115 -18.56 -0.80 11.90
C VAL A 115 -18.95 0.50 11.20
N SER A 116 -19.42 0.44 9.97
CA SER A 116 -19.51 1.60 9.07
C SER A 116 -20.58 1.39 8.01
N GLY A 117 -20.98 2.48 7.37
CA GLY A 117 -22.09 2.51 6.42
C GLY A 117 -21.85 1.66 5.19
N SER A 118 -22.96 1.24 4.58
CA SER A 118 -22.98 0.54 3.30
C SER A 118 -23.85 1.30 2.30
N VAL A 119 -23.65 1.03 1.01
CA VAL A 119 -24.52 1.59 -0.03
C VAL A 119 -25.92 0.99 0.12
N LYS A 120 -26.96 1.84 0.06
CA LYS A 120 -28.37 1.41 0.14
C LYS A 120 -28.68 0.29 -0.87
N GLY A 121 -29.30 -0.79 -0.39
CA GLY A 121 -29.59 -1.98 -1.20
C GLY A 121 -28.39 -2.87 -1.51
N HIS A 122 -27.21 -2.52 -1.00
CA HIS A 122 -25.93 -3.16 -1.26
C HIS A 122 -25.12 -3.38 0.04
N PRO A 123 -25.64 -4.16 1.02
CA PRO A 123 -25.01 -4.26 2.35
C PRO A 123 -23.53 -4.66 2.40
N PRO A 124 -23.01 -5.54 1.51
CA PRO A 124 -21.58 -5.85 1.49
C PRO A 124 -20.68 -4.72 0.98
N PHE A 125 -21.26 -3.67 0.39
CA PHE A 125 -20.52 -2.54 -0.18
C PHE A 125 -20.19 -1.51 0.90
N HIS A 126 -19.09 -1.75 1.61
CA HIS A 126 -18.60 -0.89 2.67
C HIS A 126 -18.07 0.45 2.13
N ILE A 127 -18.55 1.55 2.71
CA ILE A 127 -18.13 2.91 2.38
C ILE A 127 -17.05 3.39 3.35
N ILE A 128 -15.88 3.71 2.81
CA ILE A 128 -14.82 4.44 3.53
C ILE A 128 -14.92 5.90 3.10
N HIS A 129 -15.65 6.70 3.87
CA HIS A 129 -15.80 8.12 3.63
C HIS A 129 -15.15 8.91 4.78
N ARG A 130 -14.44 9.98 4.43
CA ARG A 130 -13.99 11.01 5.36
C ARG A 130 -14.26 12.35 4.73
N ASP A 131 -15.12 13.14 5.36
CA ASP A 131 -15.44 14.49 4.93
C ASP A 131 -14.53 15.51 5.63
N HIS A 132 -14.90 16.79 5.55
CA HIS A 132 -14.24 17.89 6.26
C HIS A 132 -14.76 18.08 7.69
N ASN A 133 -15.37 17.06 8.31
CA ASN A 133 -15.91 17.18 9.66
C ASN A 133 -14.77 17.28 10.69
N GLU A 134 -14.43 18.52 11.04
CA GLU A 134 -13.38 18.84 12.01
C GLU A 134 -13.64 18.20 13.38
N GLU A 135 -14.90 17.97 13.76
CA GLU A 135 -15.28 17.36 15.03
C GLU A 135 -14.96 15.86 15.06
N GLU A 136 -15.21 15.13 13.98
CA GLU A 136 -14.85 13.72 13.86
C GLU A 136 -13.33 13.51 13.86
N ILE A 137 -12.61 14.40 13.16
CA ILE A 137 -11.14 14.42 13.16
C ILE A 137 -10.62 14.71 14.58
N ALA A 138 -11.16 15.72 15.26
CA ALA A 138 -10.78 16.06 16.63
C ALA A 138 -11.00 14.87 17.58
N ASN A 139 -12.18 14.25 17.55
CA ASN A 139 -12.53 13.07 18.35
C ASN A 139 -11.57 11.90 18.11
N PHE A 140 -11.16 11.66 16.87
CA PHE A 140 -10.17 10.64 16.55
C PHE A 140 -8.82 10.90 17.22
N PHE A 141 -8.36 12.16 17.24
CA PHE A 141 -7.08 12.57 17.82
C PHE A 141 -7.10 12.82 19.33
N GLU A 142 -8.27 12.89 19.98
CA GLU A 142 -8.35 12.97 21.45
C GLU A 142 -7.67 11.79 22.13
N ARG A 143 -7.74 10.60 21.51
CA ARG A 143 -7.23 9.34 22.07
C ARG A 143 -6.02 8.78 21.32
N LYS A 144 -5.63 9.39 20.19
CA LYS A 144 -4.57 8.90 19.33
C LYS A 144 -3.64 10.05 18.94
N LEU A 145 -2.33 9.81 19.05
CA LEU A 145 -1.31 10.76 18.61
C LEU A 145 -1.07 10.73 17.10
N THR A 146 -1.67 9.77 16.39
CA THR A 146 -1.47 9.55 14.95
C THR A 146 -2.74 9.00 14.30
N SER A 147 -2.98 9.37 13.05
CA SER A 147 -4.00 8.79 12.17
C SER A 147 -3.69 7.37 11.72
N THR A 148 -2.44 6.92 11.91
CA THR A 148 -1.96 5.62 11.46
C THR A 148 -2.36 4.50 12.41
N LEU A 149 -3.05 3.48 11.89
CA LEU A 149 -3.42 2.28 12.61
C LEU A 149 -3.08 1.03 11.79
N TRP A 150 -2.11 0.26 12.24
CA TRP A 150 -1.79 -1.05 11.67
C TRP A 150 -2.83 -2.07 12.12
N HIS A 151 -3.48 -2.73 11.16
CA HIS A 151 -4.51 -3.72 11.43
C HIS A 151 -4.61 -4.76 10.31
N HIS A 152 -5.29 -5.86 10.62
CA HIS A 152 -5.88 -6.77 9.65
C HIS A 152 -7.40 -6.60 9.72
N ASP A 153 -8.03 -6.38 8.56
CA ASP A 153 -9.47 -6.16 8.46
C ASP A 153 -10.23 -7.30 9.12
N VAL A 154 -11.14 -6.92 10.03
CA VAL A 154 -12.11 -7.83 10.66
C VAL A 154 -11.49 -9.11 11.25
N SER A 155 -10.26 -9.02 11.76
CA SER A 155 -9.51 -10.18 12.30
C SER A 155 -10.16 -10.91 13.48
N TYR A 156 -11.25 -10.37 14.04
CA TYR A 156 -12.08 -11.01 15.06
C TYR A 156 -13.11 -12.00 14.49
N GLU A 157 -13.38 -11.98 13.19
CA GLU A 157 -14.29 -12.93 12.53
C GLU A 157 -13.71 -14.34 12.49
N LYS A 158 -14.60 -15.35 12.54
CA LYS A 158 -14.19 -16.76 12.47
C LYS A 158 -13.50 -17.10 11.14
N GLN A 159 -13.94 -16.48 10.05
CA GLN A 159 -13.33 -16.58 8.72
C GLN A 159 -13.12 -15.16 8.16
N PRO A 160 -11.97 -14.51 8.43
CA PRO A 160 -11.73 -13.14 8.00
C PRO A 160 -11.56 -13.02 6.47
N PRO A 161 -11.71 -11.81 5.90
CA PRO A 161 -11.60 -11.58 4.45
C PRO A 161 -10.24 -12.00 3.88
N GLY A 162 -10.26 -12.82 2.82
CA GLY A 162 -9.05 -13.27 2.12
C GLY A 162 -8.61 -12.34 0.97
N TYR A 163 -9.58 -11.76 0.25
CA TYR A 163 -9.36 -10.78 -0.80
C TYR A 163 -10.13 -9.50 -0.49
N VAL A 164 -9.45 -8.36 -0.54
CA VAL A 164 -10.05 -7.04 -0.31
C VAL A 164 -9.80 -6.17 -1.53
N MET A 165 -10.84 -5.52 -2.03
CA MET A 165 -10.77 -4.58 -3.14
C MET A 165 -11.11 -3.19 -2.64
N LEU A 166 -10.23 -2.23 -2.94
CA LEU A 166 -10.43 -0.82 -2.64
C LEU A 166 -10.48 -0.04 -3.97
N GLY A 167 -11.57 0.68 -4.19
CA GLY A 167 -11.76 1.58 -5.33
C GLY A 167 -11.76 3.02 -4.86
N ILE A 168 -10.97 3.87 -5.51
CA ILE A 168 -10.94 5.31 -5.19
C ILE A 168 -11.87 6.08 -6.14
N LEU A 169 -12.86 6.77 -5.57
CA LEU A 169 -13.83 7.59 -6.31
C LEU A 169 -13.46 9.08 -6.29
N ALA A 170 -12.89 9.54 -5.18
CA ALA A 170 -12.34 10.87 -5.02
C ALA A 170 -11.06 10.78 -4.19
N CYS A 171 -10.04 11.55 -4.59
CA CYS A 171 -8.76 11.66 -3.90
C CYS A 171 -8.45 13.14 -3.76
N PRO A 172 -7.87 13.62 -2.64
CA PRO A 172 -7.30 14.95 -2.60
C PRO A 172 -6.15 15.07 -3.63
N ASP A 173 -5.89 16.30 -4.10
CA ASP A 173 -4.79 16.59 -5.03
C ASP A 173 -3.40 16.26 -4.45
N VAL A 174 -3.29 16.21 -3.12
CA VAL A 174 -2.08 15.88 -2.35
C VAL A 174 -2.45 15.09 -1.09
N GLY A 175 -1.78 13.95 -0.84
CA GLY A 175 -2.04 13.06 0.29
C GLY A 175 -3.08 11.97 -0.03
N GLY A 176 -3.34 11.04 0.89
CA GLY A 176 -4.28 9.93 0.68
C GLY A 176 -3.68 8.65 0.07
N ASP A 177 -2.37 8.63 -0.20
CA ASP A 177 -1.67 7.48 -0.78
C ASP A 177 -1.33 6.39 0.25
N THR A 178 -1.53 5.11 -0.10
CA THR A 178 -0.95 3.95 0.61
C THR A 178 0.56 3.80 0.36
N ASP A 179 1.12 4.39 -0.71
CA ASP A 179 2.57 4.42 -0.99
C ASP A 179 3.39 5.13 0.12
N SER A 180 2.72 5.96 0.94
CA SER A 180 3.25 6.56 2.16
C SER A 180 3.91 5.54 3.09
N GLU A 181 3.44 4.29 3.11
CA GLU A 181 4.00 3.23 3.96
C GLU A 181 5.43 2.86 3.57
N LYS A 182 5.74 2.80 2.26
CA LYS A 182 7.07 2.49 1.76
C LYS A 182 8.06 3.61 2.06
N ASP A 183 7.65 4.84 1.81
CA ASP A 183 8.48 6.01 2.07
C ASP A 183 8.68 6.19 3.58
N MET A 184 7.69 5.85 4.41
CA MET A 184 7.85 5.83 5.86
C MET A 184 8.70 4.67 6.37
N LEU A 185 8.64 3.46 5.79
CA LEU A 185 9.54 2.35 6.15
C LEU A 185 10.99 2.69 5.81
N LEU A 186 11.22 3.25 4.61
CA LEU A 186 12.54 3.70 4.21
C LEU A 186 13.01 4.84 5.12
N LYS A 187 12.15 5.82 5.42
CA LYS A 187 12.44 6.91 6.33
C LYS A 187 12.72 6.42 7.74
N PHE A 188 11.97 5.47 8.27
CA PHE A 188 12.19 4.85 9.58
C PHE A 188 13.55 4.16 9.64
N LEU A 189 13.91 3.34 8.65
CA LEU A 189 15.20 2.66 8.60
C LEU A 189 16.37 3.66 8.51
N VAL A 190 16.23 4.69 7.68
CA VAL A 190 17.23 5.76 7.54
C VAL A 190 17.34 6.56 8.83
N ASP A 191 16.23 6.99 9.43
CA ASP A 191 16.21 7.76 10.67
C ASP A 191 16.78 6.93 11.83
N HIS A 192 16.46 5.64 11.91
CA HIS A 192 17.03 4.75 12.92
C HIS A 192 18.56 4.76 12.79
N VAL A 193 19.10 4.46 11.61
CA VAL A 193 20.56 4.42 11.38
C VAL A 193 21.24 5.79 11.51
N CYS A 194 20.56 6.88 11.15
CA CYS A 194 21.14 8.23 11.20
C CYS A 194 21.01 8.92 12.55
N MET A 195 19.99 8.60 13.36
CA MET A 195 19.71 9.27 14.64
C MET A 195 20.08 8.43 15.87
N GLY A 196 20.33 7.14 15.72
CA GLY A 196 20.79 6.32 16.84
C GLY A 196 22.22 6.66 17.23
N HIS A 197 22.37 7.39 18.33
CA HIS A 197 23.67 7.80 18.86
C HIS A 197 24.54 6.61 19.31
N ASP A 198 23.92 5.47 19.65
CA ASP A 198 24.59 4.27 20.15
C ASP A 198 25.46 3.56 19.10
N PHE A 199 25.24 3.84 17.81
CA PHE A 199 26.00 3.26 16.69
C PHE A 199 26.64 4.33 15.79
N GLN A 200 26.89 5.52 16.34
CA GLN A 200 27.60 6.59 15.66
C GLN A 200 29.00 6.80 16.24
N ALA A 201 29.96 7.02 15.34
CA ALA A 201 31.29 7.49 15.69
C ALA A 201 31.58 8.79 14.95
N ARG A 202 32.08 9.79 15.67
CA ARG A 202 32.49 11.08 15.11
C ARG A 202 34.00 11.21 15.24
N VAL A 203 34.69 11.27 14.10
CA VAL A 203 36.15 11.39 14.05
C VAL A 203 36.55 12.86 13.96
N GLY A 204 37.28 13.32 14.96
CA GLY A 204 38.03 14.58 14.90
C GLY A 204 39.27 14.40 14.01
N TRP A 205 39.45 15.28 13.02
CA TRP A 205 40.59 15.21 12.12
C TRP A 205 41.76 16.01 12.66
N GLU A 206 42.92 15.37 12.78
CA GLU A 206 44.21 16.04 13.00
C GLU A 206 45.10 15.90 11.76
N LYS A 207 46.10 16.78 11.63
CA LYS A 207 47.08 16.65 10.55
C LYS A 207 47.74 15.27 10.63
N HIS A 208 47.85 14.62 9.47
CA HIS A 208 48.38 13.26 9.31
C HIS A 208 47.49 12.12 9.83
N SER A 209 46.20 12.37 10.11
CA SER A 209 45.23 11.31 10.41
C SER A 209 44.86 10.50 9.16
N VAL A 210 44.75 9.18 9.30
CA VAL A 210 44.22 8.26 8.28
C VAL A 210 43.03 7.52 8.90
N VAL A 211 41.90 7.50 8.19
CA VAL A 211 40.69 6.75 8.58
C VAL A 211 40.38 5.72 7.50
N MET A 212 40.11 4.50 7.91
CA MET A 212 39.64 3.41 7.05
C MET A 212 38.34 2.85 7.63
N PHE A 213 37.38 2.54 6.76
CA PHE A 213 36.09 1.97 7.16
C PHE A 213 35.62 0.95 6.12
N ASP A 214 34.83 -0.04 6.55
CA ASP A 214 34.25 -1.05 5.64
C ASP A 214 33.00 -0.48 4.96
N GLY A 215 33.12 -0.17 3.66
CA GLY A 215 32.03 0.37 2.85
C GLY A 215 30.85 -0.56 2.62
N ARG A 216 30.93 -1.84 3.03
CA ARG A 216 29.81 -2.80 2.92
C ARG A 216 28.83 -2.71 4.09
N SER A 217 29.29 -2.23 5.23
CA SER A 217 28.52 -2.26 6.49
C SER A 217 28.49 -0.92 7.22
N THR A 218 29.07 0.15 6.64
CA THR A 218 29.10 1.48 7.25
C THR A 218 28.55 2.53 6.29
N LEU A 219 27.88 3.54 6.87
CA LEU A 219 27.51 4.78 6.20
C LEU A 219 28.40 5.90 6.74
N HIS A 220 28.68 6.92 5.92
CA HIS A 220 29.43 8.09 6.36
C HIS A 220 28.85 9.37 5.76
N THR A 221 28.97 10.47 6.51
CA THR A 221 28.57 11.81 6.06
C THR A 221 29.67 12.81 6.38
N ALA A 222 29.76 13.86 5.56
CA ALA A 222 30.63 14.99 5.82
C ALA A 222 29.87 16.06 6.61
N THR A 223 30.31 16.35 7.83
CA THR A 223 29.88 17.55 8.54
C THR A 223 30.67 18.75 8.05
N VAL A 224 29.96 19.81 7.67
CA VAL A 224 30.54 21.11 7.26
C VAL A 224 30.23 22.13 8.35
N ASP A 225 30.91 21.99 9.48
CA ASP A 225 30.76 22.83 10.67
C ASP A 225 31.99 23.70 10.96
N TYR A 226 32.67 24.15 9.90
CA TYR A 226 33.82 25.05 9.94
C TYR A 226 33.68 26.16 8.89
N ASP A 227 34.30 27.33 9.12
CA ASP A 227 34.26 28.44 8.16
C ASP A 227 35.18 28.18 6.97
N SER A 228 34.57 27.71 5.88
CA SER A 228 35.27 27.41 4.63
C SER A 228 35.86 28.63 3.92
N ARG A 229 35.51 29.86 4.33
CA ARG A 229 36.10 31.10 3.80
C ARG A 229 37.45 31.43 4.45
N ILE A 230 37.70 30.88 5.64
CA ILE A 230 38.88 31.16 6.45
C ILE A 230 39.86 29.98 6.38
N GLN A 231 39.36 28.75 6.29
CA GLN A 231 40.21 27.56 6.31
C GLN A 231 39.77 26.52 5.27
N ALA A 232 40.72 26.06 4.46
CA ALA A 232 40.51 24.96 3.52
C ALA A 232 40.61 23.61 4.23
N ARG A 233 39.73 22.67 3.86
CA ARG A 233 39.77 21.26 4.27
C ARG A 233 40.14 20.43 3.05
N HIS A 234 41.26 19.70 3.13
CA HIS A 234 41.77 18.88 2.03
C HIS A 234 42.00 17.44 2.51
N LEU A 235 41.39 16.47 1.82
CA LEU A 235 41.56 15.05 2.04
C LEU A 235 41.74 14.37 0.68
N PHE A 236 42.49 13.27 0.64
CA PHE A 236 42.49 12.34 -0.49
C PHE A 236 41.78 11.04 -0.08
N ARG A 237 41.16 10.36 -1.04
CA ARG A 237 40.50 9.07 -0.83
C ARG A 237 40.94 8.08 -1.90
N LEU A 238 41.26 6.87 -1.48
CA LEU A 238 41.40 5.70 -2.34
C LEU A 238 40.32 4.69 -1.93
N ALA A 239 39.68 4.04 -2.91
CA ALA A 239 38.61 3.07 -2.68
C ALA A 239 38.97 1.75 -3.35
N ALA A 240 38.98 0.66 -2.57
CA ALA A 240 39.16 -0.68 -3.09
C ALA A 240 37.81 -1.27 -3.50
N MET A 241 37.72 -1.83 -4.71
CA MET A 241 36.53 -2.50 -5.21
C MET A 241 36.34 -3.87 -4.54
N THR A 242 35.09 -4.28 -4.31
CA THR A 242 34.72 -5.55 -3.65
C THR A 242 33.73 -6.37 -4.50
N GLU A 243 33.32 -7.53 -3.99
CA GLU A 243 32.33 -8.41 -4.59
C GLU A 243 30.93 -7.77 -4.73
N LYS A 244 30.12 -8.32 -5.62
CA LYS A 244 28.71 -7.93 -5.79
C LYS A 244 27.92 -8.28 -4.53
N THR A 245 27.03 -7.40 -4.08
CA THR A 245 26.13 -7.67 -2.95
C THR A 245 25.22 -8.86 -3.23
N HIS A 246 25.16 -9.82 -2.31
CA HIS A 246 24.28 -10.98 -2.37
C HIS A 246 23.18 -10.88 -1.31
N VAL A 247 21.95 -11.24 -1.68
CA VAL A 247 20.86 -11.42 -0.72
C VAL A 247 20.68 -12.92 -0.53
N TYR A 248 20.84 -13.43 0.69
CA TYR A 248 20.55 -14.83 1.01
C TYR A 248 19.08 -15.10 0.65
N ARG A 249 18.86 -16.14 -0.18
CA ARG A 249 17.54 -16.55 -0.66
C ARG A 249 16.82 -17.40 0.38
#